data_AF-A0AAU3TVL3-F1
#
_entry.id   AF-A0AAU3TVL3-F1
#
_cell.length_a   1.000
_cell.length_b   1.000
_cell.length_c   1.000
_cell.angle_alpha   90.00
_cell.angle_beta   90.00
_cell.angle_gamma   90.00
#
_symmetry.space_group_name_H-M   'P 1'
#
loop_
_entity.id
_entity.type
_entity.pdbx_description
1 polymer ?
#
loop_
_entity_poly.entity_id
_entity_poly.type
_entity_poly.pdbx_seq_one_letter_code
_entity_poly.pdbx_strand_id
1 'polypeptide(L)'
;MAIPQEDRLDYMCRQDMNAIESAVNEIRTAMKNVDNMLPKTWIGKKADNWRTDHEGRMKRLKTLFDSFPAEENRLVEQARHKQAQMDSKSHQTG
;
A
#
# COMPACT_ATOMS: atom_id res chain seq x y z
N MET A 1 7.95 -26.13 -8.39
CA MET A 1 8.61 -25.56 -9.59
C MET A 1 9.26 -24.26 -9.15
N ALA A 2 10.56 -24.09 -9.41
CA ALA A 2 11.29 -22.87 -9.04
C ALA A 2 10.89 -21.72 -9.99
N ILE A 3 10.65 -20.54 -9.44
CA ILE A 3 10.38 -19.32 -10.23
C ILE A 3 11.66 -18.98 -11.01
N PRO A 4 11.60 -18.80 -12.35
CA PRO A 4 12.74 -18.33 -13.14
C PRO A 4 13.35 -17.05 -12.52
N GLN A 5 14.67 -16.87 -12.58
CA GLN A 5 15.31 -15.70 -11.97
C GLN A 5 14.76 -14.36 -12.50
N GLU A 6 14.35 -14.33 -13.77
CA GLU A 6 13.73 -13.18 -14.44
C GLU A 6 12.41 -12.74 -13.77
N ASP A 7 11.63 -13.69 -13.24
CA ASP A 7 10.34 -13.42 -12.59
C ASP A 7 10.47 -13.23 -11.07
N ARG A 8 11.64 -13.51 -10.48
CA ARG A 8 11.82 -13.51 -9.03
C ARG A 8 11.67 -12.11 -8.42
N LEU A 9 12.18 -11.08 -9.09
CA LEU A 9 12.05 -9.69 -8.62
C LEU A 9 10.61 -9.18 -8.74
N ASP A 10 9.93 -9.46 -9.87
CA ASP A 10 8.51 -9.11 -10.06
C ASP A 10 7.65 -9.81 -9.00
N TYR A 11 7.89 -11.11 -8.75
CA TYR A 11 7.22 -11.89 -7.72
C TYR A 11 7.43 -11.33 -6.31
N MET A 12 8.67 -11.00 -5.93
CA MET A 12 8.98 -10.44 -4.61
C MET A 12 8.34 -9.06 -4.43
N CYS A 13 8.38 -8.19 -5.46
CA CYS A 13 7.68 -6.90 -5.42
C CYS A 13 6.18 -7.08 -5.20
N ARG A 14 5.52 -7.98 -5.93
CA ARG A 14 4.09 -8.27 -5.74
C ARG A 14 3.78 -8.82 -4.35
N GLN A 15 4.66 -9.66 -3.80
CA GLN A 15 4.48 -10.20 -2.46
C GLN A 15 4.54 -9.09 -1.39
N ASP A 16 5.53 -8.20 -1.48
CA ASP A 16 5.66 -7.06 -0.56
C ASP A 16 4.45 -6.12 -0.67
N MET A 17 3.94 -5.91 -1.89
CA MET A 17 2.76 -5.07 -2.12
C MET A 17 1.47 -5.69 -1.57
N ASN A 18 1.31 -7.01 -1.68
CA ASN A 18 0.20 -7.73 -1.02
C ASN A 18 0.27 -7.58 0.51
N ALA A 19 1.48 -7.56 1.09
CA ALA A 19 1.66 -7.33 2.53
C ALA A 19 1.26 -5.90 2.92
N ILE A 20 1.62 -4.90 2.11
CA ILE A 20 1.20 -3.51 2.28
C ILE A 20 -0.33 -3.40 2.19
N GLU A 21 -0.96 -4.01 1.18
CA GLU A 21 -2.42 -3.99 1.02
C GLU A 21 -3.14 -4.62 2.22
N SER A 22 -2.62 -5.73 2.73
CA SER A 22 -3.13 -6.40 3.92
C SER A 22 -3.07 -5.47 5.15
N ALA A 23 -1.93 -4.84 5.39
CA ALA A 23 -1.77 -3.87 6.48
C ALA A 23 -2.70 -2.66 6.34
N VAL A 24 -2.91 -2.16 5.11
CA VAL A 24 -3.87 -1.10 4.82
C VAL A 24 -5.29 -1.52 5.19
N ASN A 25 -5.69 -2.75 4.87
CA ASN A 25 -7.01 -3.28 5.20
C ASN A 25 -7.20 -3.49 6.71
N GLU A 26 -6.16 -3.90 7.43
CA GLU A 26 -6.17 -3.97 8.89
C GLU A 26 -6.39 -2.60 9.52
N ILE A 27 -5.67 -1.57 9.03
CA ILE A 27 -5.84 -0.19 9.48
C ILE A 27 -7.27 0.29 9.20
N ARG A 28 -7.81 0.04 7.99
CA ARG A 28 -9.21 0.36 7.64
C ARG A 28 -10.21 -0.28 8.58
N THR A 29 -9.97 -1.54 8.95
CA THR A 29 -10.82 -2.29 9.88
C THR A 29 -10.76 -1.71 11.29
N ALA A 30 -9.56 -1.43 11.79
CA ALA A 30 -9.37 -0.82 13.10
C ALA A 30 -10.09 0.55 13.21
N MET A 31 -10.01 1.36 12.15
CA MET A 31 -10.68 2.67 12.11
C MET A 31 -12.21 2.53 12.12
N LYS A 32 -12.78 1.58 11.36
CA LYS A 32 -14.22 1.27 11.43
C LYS A 32 -14.65 0.82 12.82
N ASN A 33 -13.79 0.09 13.54
CA ASN A 33 -14.09 -0.33 14.91
C ASN A 33 -14.13 0.86 15.88
N VAL A 34 -13.27 1.87 15.70
CA VAL A 34 -13.34 3.12 16.47
C VAL A 34 -14.69 3.80 16.25
N ASP A 35 -15.14 3.92 15.00
CA ASP A 35 -16.45 4.51 14.69
C ASP A 35 -17.61 3.74 15.33
N ASN A 36 -17.54 2.40 15.33
CA ASN A 36 -18.55 1.54 15.95
C ASN A 36 -18.57 1.64 17.48
N MET A 37 -17.43 1.95 18.11
CA MET A 37 -17.31 2.12 19.56
C MET A 37 -17.85 3.47 20.05
N LEU A 38 -18.10 4.42 19.15
CA LEU A 38 -18.63 5.73 19.54
C LEU A 38 -20.06 5.60 20.07
N PRO A 39 -20.33 6.02 21.32
CA PRO A 39 -21.68 6.01 21.84
C PRO A 39 -22.54 7.01 21.08
N LYS A 40 -23.75 6.59 20.68
CA LYS A 40 -24.73 7.45 19.99
C LYS A 40 -25.13 8.70 20.78
N THR A 41 -24.87 8.69 22.09
CA THR A 41 -25.17 9.77 23.03
C THR A 41 -24.05 10.82 23.12
N TRP A 42 -22.89 10.60 22.48
CA TRP A 42 -21.84 11.61 22.43
C TRP A 42 -22.16 12.66 21.37
N ILE A 43 -22.76 13.75 21.82
CA ILE A 43 -23.28 14.84 20.98
C ILE A 43 -22.74 16.21 21.42
N GLY A 44 -22.81 17.19 20.52
CA GLY A 44 -22.41 18.57 20.77
C GLY A 44 -21.01 18.92 20.24
N LYS A 45 -20.62 20.19 20.39
CA LYS A 45 -19.44 20.78 19.72
C LYS A 45 -18.14 19.98 19.88
N LYS A 46 -17.89 19.35 21.03
CA LYS A 46 -16.69 18.52 21.24
C LYS A 46 -16.73 17.24 20.40
N ALA A 47 -17.90 16.60 20.31
CA ALA A 47 -18.09 15.41 19.47
C ALA A 47 -17.97 15.76 17.98
N ASP A 48 -18.53 16.90 17.57
CA ASP A 48 -18.45 17.36 16.17
C ASP A 48 -17.01 17.71 15.76
N ASN A 49 -16.25 18.39 16.64
CA ASN A 49 -14.84 18.67 16.42
C ASN A 49 -14.03 17.37 16.29
N TRP A 50 -14.24 16.42 17.19
CA TRP A 50 -13.55 15.13 17.11
C TRP A 50 -13.90 14.38 15.82
N ARG A 51 -15.19 14.36 15.42
CA ARG A 51 -15.63 13.71 14.18
C ARG A 51 -14.97 14.34 12.96
N THR A 52 -14.91 15.67 12.91
CA THR A 52 -14.24 16.43 11.85
C THR A 52 -12.75 16.10 11.78
N ASP A 53 -12.07 16.07 12.92
CA ASP A 53 -10.64 15.72 12.99
C ASP A 53 -10.40 14.26 12.58
N HIS A 54 -11.27 13.35 13.03
CA HIS A 54 -11.23 11.93 12.68
C HIS A 54 -11.38 11.75 11.16
N GLU A 55 -12.44 12.30 10.57
CA GLU A 55 -12.68 12.29 9.11
C GLU A 55 -11.53 12.94 8.33
N GLY A 56 -10.95 14.01 8.84
CA GLY A 56 -9.79 14.68 8.24
C GLY A 56 -8.53 13.83 8.24
N ARG A 57 -8.26 13.08 9.33
CA ARG A 57 -7.16 12.11 9.40
C ARG A 57 -7.42 10.91 8.50
N MET A 58 -8.67 10.44 8.49
CA MET A 58 -9.14 9.37 7.62
C MET A 58 -8.92 9.66 6.14
N LYS A 59 -9.29 10.86 5.70
CA LYS A 59 -9.09 11.29 4.31
C LYS A 59 -7.61 11.33 3.92
N ARG A 60 -6.73 11.77 4.82
CA ARG A 60 -5.28 11.79 4.59
C ARG A 60 -4.70 10.39 4.48
N LEU A 61 -5.09 9.48 5.38
CA LEU A 61 -4.69 8.07 5.29
C LEU A 61 -5.18 7.41 4.01
N LYS A 62 -6.44 7.64 3.62
CA LYS A 62 -6.98 7.16 2.35
C LYS A 62 -6.14 7.66 1.17
N THR A 63 -5.82 8.95 1.14
CA THR A 63 -5.00 9.54 0.06
C THR A 63 -3.60 8.92 0.01
N LEU A 64 -2.98 8.65 1.16
CA LEU A 64 -1.71 7.95 1.23
C LEU A 64 -1.83 6.52 0.66
N PHE A 65 -2.85 5.77 1.08
CA PHE A 65 -3.06 4.40 0.61
C PHE A 65 -3.36 4.34 -0.88
N ASP A 66 -4.12 5.30 -1.40
CA ASP A 66 -4.41 5.40 -2.84
C ASP A 66 -3.16 5.71 -3.68
N SER A 67 -2.05 6.17 -3.07
CA SER A 67 -0.78 6.40 -3.77
C SER A 67 0.06 5.13 -3.95
N PHE A 68 -0.16 4.11 -3.13
CA PHE A 68 0.67 2.90 -3.14
C PHE A 68 0.59 2.08 -4.44
N PRO A 69 -0.57 1.90 -5.10
CA PRO A 69 -0.62 1.18 -6.38
C PRO A 69 0.15 1.88 -7.51
N ALA A 70 0.16 3.23 -7.51
CA ALA A 70 0.93 3.99 -8.49
C ALA A 70 2.44 3.83 -8.25
N GLU A 71 2.86 3.84 -6.98
CA GLU A 71 4.25 3.63 -6.60
C GLU A 71 4.70 2.17 -6.83
N GLU A 72 3.82 1.19 -6.62
CA GLU A 72 4.05 -0.21 -6.98
C GLU A 72 4.39 -0.36 -8.45
N ASN A 73 3.53 0.15 -9.34
CA ASN A 73 3.75 0.05 -10.78
C ASN A 73 5.08 0.70 -11.17
N ARG A 74 5.44 1.83 -10.55
CA ARG A 74 6.72 2.50 -10.77
C ARG A 74 7.91 1.62 -10.34
N LEU A 75 7.83 0.98 -9.18
CA LEU A 75 8.88 0.11 -8.64
C LEU A 75 9.02 -1.19 -9.45
N VAL A 76 7.92 -1.81 -9.85
CA VAL A 76 7.90 -3.01 -10.70
C VAL A 76 8.53 -2.72 -12.06
N GLU A 77 8.15 -1.62 -12.72
CA GLU A 77 8.77 -1.24 -14.01
C GLU A 77 10.25 -0.89 -13.86
N GLN A 78 10.65 -0.26 -12.76
CA GLN A 78 12.06 -0.03 -12.47
C GLN A 78 12.84 -1.35 -12.26
N ALA A 79 12.25 -2.32 -11.56
CA ALA A 79 12.85 -3.64 -11.37
C ALA A 79 13.01 -4.38 -12.71
N ARG A 80 11.99 -4.35 -13.57
CA ARG A 80 12.04 -4.93 -14.93
C ARG A 80 13.13 -4.30 -15.79
N HIS A 81 13.23 -2.98 -15.80
CA HIS A 81 14.30 -2.28 -16.53
C HIS A 81 15.70 -2.64 -16.02
N LYS A 82 15.89 -2.74 -14.69
CA LYS A 82 17.16 -3.16 -14.11
C LYS A 82 17.54 -4.59 -14.51
N GLN A 83 16.56 -5.51 -14.51
CA GLN A 83 16.77 -6.89 -14.92
C GLN A 83 17.20 -6.96 -16.39
N ALA A 84 16.47 -6.30 -17.30
CA ALA A 84 16.83 -6.23 -18.73
C ALA A 84 18.22 -5.61 -18.98
N GLN A 85 18.65 -4.64 -18.17
CA GLN A 85 20.00 -4.08 -18.25
C GLN A 85 21.09 -5.06 -17.79
N MET A 86 20.81 -5.89 -16.79
CA MET A 86 21.75 -6.93 -16.35
C MET A 86 21.86 -8.05 -17.39
N ASP A 87 20.72 -8.47 -17.97
CA ASP A 87 20.68 -9.55 -18.97
C ASP A 87 21.36 -9.14 -20.28
N SER A 88 21.16 -7.90 -20.74
CA SER A 88 21.88 -7.37 -21.91
C SER A 88 23.39 -7.27 -21.70
N LYS A 89 23.86 -6.93 -20.49
CA LYS A 89 25.29 -6.92 -20.17
C LYS A 89 25.87 -8.33 -20.09
N SER A 90 25.14 -9.30 -19.57
CA SER A 90 25.61 -10.69 -19.48
C SER A 90 25.77 -11.34 -20.86
N HIS A 91 24.92 -10.98 -21.82
CA HIS A 91 24.98 -11.47 -23.21
C HIS A 91 26.05 -10.81 -24.08
N GLN A 92 26.64 -9.68 -23.68
CA GLN A 92 27.73 -9.03 -24.43
C GLN A 92 29.13 -9.52 -24.04
N THR A 93 29.27 -10.23 -22.93
CA THR A 93 30.57 -10.76 -22.44
C THR A 93 30.77 -12.26 -22.67
N GLY A 94 29.89 -12.92 -23.41
CA GLY A 94 30.06 -14.30 -23.89
C GLY A 94 30.25 -14.34 -25.40
#